data_AF-A0A336JVM6-F1
#
_entry.id   AF-A0A336JVM6-F1
#
_cell.length_a   1.000
_cell.length_b   1.000
_cell.length_c   1.000
_cell.angle_alpha   90.00
_cell.angle_beta   90.00
_cell.angle_gamma   90.00
#
_symmetry.space_group_name_H-M   'P 1'
#
loop_
_entity.id
_entity.type
_entity.pdbx_description
1 polymer ?
#
loop_
_entity_poly.entity_id
_entity_poly.type
_entity_poly.pdbx_seq_one_letter_code
_entity_poly.pdbx_strand_id
1 'polypeptide(L)' 'MTDAKTADTETKNKKELEEELNEGLEDSFPGSDPVSVTQPAPSKPDGDKRRKG' A
#
# COMPACT_ATOMS: atom_id res chain seq x y z
N MET A 1 42.64 -7.36 10.09
CA MET A 1 42.06 -6.23 10.84
C MET A 1 41.96 -5.05 9.88
N THR A 2 40.91 -4.98 9.07
CA THR A 2 40.74 -3.91 8.08
C THR A 2 39.26 -3.54 7.95
N ASP A 3 38.68 -3.05 9.04
CA ASP A 3 37.24 -2.75 9.11
C ASP A 3 36.95 -1.30 9.52
N ALA A 4 37.97 -0.47 9.75
CA ALA A 4 37.78 0.90 10.22
C ALA A 4 37.61 1.96 9.10
N LYS A 5 37.87 1.61 7.83
CA LYS A 5 37.87 2.59 6.72
C LYS A 5 36.63 2.56 5.83
N THR A 6 35.78 1.55 5.95
CA THR A 6 34.64 1.34 5.03
C THR A 6 33.33 1.99 5.51
N ALA A 7 33.17 2.21 6.82
CA ALA A 7 31.91 2.66 7.43
C ALA A 7 31.48 4.10 7.07
N ASP A 8 32.41 5.03 6.87
CA ASP A 8 32.07 6.43 6.55
C ASP A 8 31.62 6.60 5.09
N THR A 9 32.19 5.79 4.19
CA THR A 9 31.76 5.72 2.79
C THR A 9 30.46 4.95 2.63
N GLU A 10 30.26 3.87 3.38
CA GLU A 10 29.06 3.03 3.30
C GLU A 10 27.81 3.75 3.82
N THR A 11 27.95 4.56 4.88
CA THR A 11 26.84 5.35 5.43
C THR A 11 26.37 6.49 4.52
N LYS A 12 27.26 7.10 3.74
CA LYS A 12 26.89 8.11 2.74
C LYS A 12 26.13 7.50 1.57
N ASN A 13 26.68 6.42 1.00
CA ASN A 13 26.02 5.68 -0.09
C ASN A 13 24.65 5.12 0.34
N LYS A 14 24.51 4.70 1.59
CA LYS A 14 23.24 4.17 2.10
C LYS A 14 22.12 5.22 2.14
N LYS A 15 22.44 6.47 2.46
CA LYS A 15 21.44 7.55 2.48
C LYS A 15 20.94 7.88 1.09
N GLU A 16 21.86 8.01 0.13
CA GLU A 16 21.52 8.24 -1.28
C GLU A 16 20.63 7.11 -1.82
N LEU A 17 20.93 5.86 -1.47
CA LEU A 17 20.13 4.69 -1.85
C LEU A 17 18.73 4.66 -1.19
N GLU A 18 18.65 5.09 0.07
CA GLU A 18 17.37 5.20 0.80
C GLU A 18 16.48 6.32 0.23
N GLU A 19 17.07 7.44 -0.21
CA GLU A 19 16.35 8.53 -0.87
C GLU A 19 15.78 8.09 -2.22
N GLU A 20 16.59 7.45 -3.08
CA GLU A 20 16.15 6.94 -4.39
C GLU A 20 15.03 5.89 -4.26
N LEU A 21 15.12 5.02 -3.25
CA LEU A 21 14.08 4.02 -2.97
C LEU A 21 12.75 4.68 -2.54
N ASN A 22 12.82 5.71 -1.68
CA ASN A 22 11.62 6.43 -1.23
C ASN A 22 10.96 7.20 -2.38
N GLU A 23 11.74 7.90 -3.20
CA GLU A 23 11.23 8.61 -4.38
C GLU A 23 10.50 7.67 -5.33
N GLY A 24 11.09 6.51 -5.65
CA GLY A 24 10.45 5.49 -6.51
C GLY A 24 9.20 4.85 -5.90
N LEU A 25 9.11 4.75 -4.56
CA LEU A 25 7.93 4.27 -3.85
C LEU A 25 6.81 5.32 -3.87
N GLU A 26 7.12 6.60 -3.66
CA GLU A 26 6.15 7.70 -3.72
C GLU A 26 5.54 7.85 -5.13
N ASP A 27 6.33 7.67 -6.19
CA ASP A 27 5.86 7.73 -7.58
C ASP A 27 5.12 6.45 -8.04
N SER A 28 5.40 5.28 -7.44
CA SER A 28 4.78 4.00 -7.85
C SER A 28 3.37 3.79 -7.32
N PHE A 29 2.93 4.58 -6.33
CA PHE A 29 1.60 4.45 -5.78
C PHE A 29 0.78 5.71 -6.09
N PRO A 30 -0.26 5.63 -6.96
CA PRO A 30 -1.32 6.62 -6.90
C PRO A 30 -1.80 6.60 -5.45
N GLY A 31 -1.69 7.73 -4.73
CA GLY A 31 -1.98 7.80 -3.29
C GLY A 31 -3.26 7.06 -2.98
N SER A 32 -3.13 5.81 -2.51
CA SER A 32 -4.16 4.76 -2.50
C SER A 32 -5.30 5.00 -3.50
N ASP A 33 -5.23 4.48 -4.73
CA ASP A 33 -6.34 4.49 -5.71
C ASP A 33 -7.70 4.47 -4.97
N PRO A 34 -8.53 5.53 -5.11
CA PRO A 34 -9.66 5.76 -4.20
C PRO A 34 -10.48 4.48 -4.00
N VAL A 35 -10.84 4.21 -2.75
CA VAL A 35 -11.71 3.07 -2.41
C VAL A 35 -12.92 3.13 -3.33
N SER A 36 -13.06 2.12 -4.19
CA SER A 36 -14.15 2.06 -5.15
C SER A 36 -15.47 1.86 -4.40
N VAL A 37 -16.18 2.97 -4.11
CA VAL A 37 -17.43 2.98 -3.30
C VAL A 37 -18.63 2.55 -4.15
N THR A 38 -18.50 1.49 -4.94
CA THR A 38 -19.63 0.96 -5.69
C THR A 38 -20.38 -0.04 -4.82
N GLN A 39 -21.58 0.34 -4.35
CA GLN A 39 -22.49 -0.65 -3.80
C GLN A 39 -22.95 -1.57 -4.95
N PRO A 40 -22.88 -2.90 -4.80
CA PRO A 40 -23.51 -3.80 -5.75
C PRO A 40 -25.02 -3.51 -5.80
N ALA A 41 -25.64 -3.79 -6.94
CA ALA A 41 -27.07 -3.59 -7.11
C ALA A 41 -27.86 -4.24 -5.95
N PRO A 42 -28.91 -3.58 -5.45
CA PRO A 42 -29.69 -4.09 -4.32
C PRO A 42 -30.19 -5.50 -4.62
N SER A 43 -30.10 -6.38 -3.61
CA SER A 43 -30.58 -7.76 -3.74
C SER A 43 -32.09 -7.80 -3.93
N LYS A 44 -32.59 -8.85 -4.59
CA LYS A 44 -34.02 -9.10 -4.69
C LYS A 44 -34.62 -9.18 -3.28
N PRO A 45 -35.80 -8.58 -3.03
CA PRO A 45 -36.47 -8.68 -1.75
C PRO A 45 -36.84 -10.13 -1.46
N ASP A 46 -36.80 -10.51 -0.18
CA ASP A 46 -37.34 -11.79 0.25
C ASP A 46 -38.83 -11.84 -0.06
N GLY A 47 -39.27 -12.89 -0.76
CA GLY A 47 -40.69 -13.09 -1.03
C GLY A 47 -41.46 -13.29 0.27
N ASP A 48 -42.67 -12.72 0.35
CA ASP A 48 -43.60 -12.82 1.49
C ASP A 48 -43.93 -14.28 1.82
N LYS A 49 -43.05 -14.93 2.59
CA LYS A 49 -43.35 -16.21 3.22
C LYS A 49 -44.17 -15.88 4.46
N ARG A 50 -45.48 -15.73 4.25
CA ARG A 50 -46.47 -15.73 5.33
C ARG A 50 -46.22 -16.98 6.17
N ARG A 51 -45.59 -16.80 7.33
CA ARG A 51 -45.46 -17.86 8.34
C ARG A 51 -46.87 -18.15 8.83
N LYS A 52 -47.47 -19.22 8.33
CA LYS A 52 -48.72 -19.75 8.86
C LYS A 52 -48.40 -20.45 10.18
N GLY A 53 -48.90 -19.88 11.27
CA GLY A 53 -48.97 -20.54 12.58
C GLY A 53 -50.07 -21.59 12.63
#